data_AF-A0A9F2N6W9-F1
#
_entry.id   AF-A0A9F2N6W9-F1
#
_cell.length_a   1.000
_cell.length_b   1.000
_cell.length_c   1.000
_cell.angle_alpha   90.00
_cell.angle_beta   90.00
_cell.angle_gamma   90.00
#
_symmetry.space_group_name_H-M   'P 1'
#
loop_
_entity.id
_entity.type
_entity.pdbx_description
1 polymer ?
#
loop_
_entity_poly.entity_id
_entity_poly.type
_entity_poly.pdbx_seq_one_letter_code
_entity_poly.pdbx_strand_id
1 'polypeptide(L)'
;MGSSHSMSEEIQDLAHKTGFTTDQIENLHRRFKQLSGDQPTIRKENFDRVPDLEFNPIRSKIVQAFFDKRNLQGASEGFVDEINFEDFLTIMSNFRPIELNMDEEQLARFRKQKLKFLFHMYDADSDGKITLQEYRNVVQQMLSGNPHLDKESARSIADGAMMEAASVCVGQMEPDQVYEGITFDDFLKIWEGIDIETKMHVRFLTLEPMAFCY
;
A
#
# COMPACT_ATOMS: atom_id res chain seq x y z
N MET A 1 -40.93 2.41 -4.56
CA MET A 1 -40.37 1.70 -3.38
C MET A 1 -39.37 0.67 -3.89
N GLY A 2 -38.13 1.08 -4.22
CA GLY A 2 -37.13 0.18 -4.84
C GLY A 2 -35.66 0.53 -4.57
N SER A 3 -35.37 1.72 -4.04
CA SER A 3 -33.99 2.20 -3.85
C SER A 3 -33.26 1.59 -2.65
N SER A 4 -33.97 1.12 -1.60
CA SER A 4 -33.31 0.53 -0.42
C SER A 4 -32.85 -0.92 -0.63
N HIS A 5 -33.48 -1.68 -1.54
CA HIS A 5 -33.11 -3.08 -1.81
C HIS A 5 -31.83 -3.15 -2.66
N SER A 6 -31.75 -2.32 -3.71
CA SER A 6 -30.59 -2.25 -4.60
C SER A 6 -29.31 -1.78 -3.90
N MET A 7 -29.41 -0.80 -2.99
CA MET A 7 -28.25 -0.34 -2.21
C MET A 7 -27.75 -1.43 -1.24
N SER A 8 -28.66 -2.26 -0.72
CA SER A 8 -28.29 -3.36 0.18
C SER A 8 -27.57 -4.50 -0.56
N GLU A 9 -27.94 -4.77 -1.81
CA GLU A 9 -27.28 -5.80 -2.64
C GLU A 9 -25.86 -5.35 -3.05
N GLU A 10 -25.69 -4.10 -3.47
CA GLU A 10 -24.38 -3.55 -3.84
C GLU A 10 -23.41 -3.52 -2.64
N ILE A 11 -23.89 -3.15 -1.46
CA ILE A 11 -23.08 -3.19 -0.23
C ILE A 11 -22.70 -4.64 0.15
N GLN A 12 -23.59 -5.61 -0.06
CA GLN A 12 -23.29 -7.02 0.18
C GLN A 12 -22.24 -7.55 -0.79
N ASP A 13 -22.31 -7.18 -2.07
CA ASP A 13 -21.31 -7.55 -3.07
C ASP A 13 -19.93 -6.96 -2.73
N LEU A 14 -19.90 -5.69 -2.31
CA LEU A 14 -18.67 -5.04 -1.85
C LEU A 14 -18.11 -5.70 -0.58
N ALA A 15 -18.97 -6.06 0.37
CA ALA A 15 -18.58 -6.80 1.57
C ALA A 15 -17.96 -8.15 1.22
N HIS A 16 -18.56 -8.90 0.30
CA HIS A 16 -18.03 -10.19 -0.14
C HIS A 16 -16.67 -10.05 -0.85
N LYS A 17 -16.53 -9.05 -1.74
CA LYS A 17 -15.28 -8.81 -2.49
C LYS A 17 -14.12 -8.36 -1.60
N THR A 18 -14.40 -7.49 -0.63
CA THR A 18 -13.36 -6.79 0.14
C THR A 18 -13.18 -7.34 1.54
N GLY A 19 -14.12 -8.16 2.02
CA GLY A 19 -14.18 -8.69 3.38
C GLY A 19 -14.45 -7.62 4.46
N PHE A 20 -14.95 -6.45 4.07
CA PHE A 20 -15.42 -5.47 5.05
C PHE A 20 -16.83 -5.81 5.53
N THR A 21 -17.09 -5.51 6.80
CA THR A 21 -18.46 -5.49 7.34
C THR A 21 -19.24 -4.29 6.79
N THR A 22 -20.58 -4.37 6.81
CA THR A 22 -21.45 -3.26 6.39
C THR A 22 -21.11 -1.95 7.10
N ASP A 23 -20.89 -1.99 8.42
CA ASP A 23 -20.54 -0.80 9.23
C ASP A 23 -19.19 -0.19 8.79
N GLN A 24 -18.21 -1.04 8.45
CA GLN A 24 -16.92 -0.58 7.93
C GLN A 24 -17.07 0.07 6.55
N ILE A 25 -17.88 -0.52 5.67
CA ILE A 25 -18.17 0.04 4.34
C ILE A 25 -18.84 1.40 4.46
N GLU A 26 -19.82 1.56 5.35
CA GLU A 26 -20.47 2.86 5.58
C GLU A 26 -19.51 3.92 6.11
N ASN A 27 -18.62 3.55 7.05
CA ASN A 27 -17.60 4.46 7.56
C ASN A 27 -16.59 4.85 6.47
N LEU A 28 -16.15 3.90 5.66
CA LEU A 28 -15.25 4.15 4.52
C LEU A 28 -15.93 5.00 3.45
N HIS A 29 -17.22 4.81 3.19
CA HIS A 29 -18.01 5.63 2.27
C HIS A 29 -18.12 7.08 2.74
N ARG A 30 -18.32 7.30 4.06
CA ARG A 30 -18.30 8.65 4.64
C ARG A 30 -16.95 9.33 4.45
N ARG A 31 -15.84 8.60 4.63
CA ARG A 31 -14.48 9.10 4.39
C ARG A 31 -14.21 9.38 2.92
N PHE A 32 -14.65 8.49 2.04
CA PHE A 32 -14.55 8.68 0.60
C PHE A 32 -15.21 10.00 0.19
N LYS A 33 -16.44 10.27 0.65
CA LYS A 33 -17.14 11.53 0.37
C LYS A 33 -16.43 12.76 0.92
N GLN A 34 -15.89 12.68 2.14
CA GLN A 34 -15.10 13.77 2.73
C GLN A 34 -13.85 14.08 1.89
N LEU A 35 -13.15 13.05 1.42
CA LEU A 35 -11.94 13.18 0.62
C LEU A 35 -12.26 13.68 -0.80
N SER A 36 -13.28 13.12 -1.44
CA SER A 36 -13.70 13.50 -2.80
C SER A 36 -14.38 14.87 -2.85
N GLY A 37 -14.88 15.39 -1.73
CA GLY A 37 -15.73 16.58 -1.70
C GLY A 37 -17.10 16.32 -2.32
N ASP A 38 -17.72 15.20 -1.91
CA ASP A 38 -18.99 14.67 -2.41
C ASP A 38 -19.02 14.32 -3.92
N GLN A 39 -17.85 14.24 -4.56
CA GLN A 39 -17.72 13.75 -5.93
C GLN A 39 -17.74 12.21 -6.00
N PRO A 40 -18.17 11.62 -7.13
CA PRO A 40 -18.22 10.17 -7.31
C PRO A 40 -16.84 9.51 -7.42
N THR A 41 -15.78 10.29 -7.65
CA THR A 41 -14.41 9.83 -7.81
C THR A 41 -13.43 10.67 -7.00
N ILE A 42 -12.26 10.10 -6.69
CA ILE A 42 -11.13 10.78 -6.03
C ILE A 42 -10.00 10.96 -7.04
N ARG A 43 -9.43 12.16 -7.08
CA ARG A 43 -8.22 12.50 -7.84
C ARG A 43 -7.01 12.68 -6.92
N LYS A 44 -5.81 12.76 -7.48
CA LYS A 44 -4.56 12.93 -6.71
C LYS A 44 -4.58 14.17 -5.82
N GLU A 45 -5.14 15.28 -6.32
CA GLU A 45 -5.20 16.56 -5.62
C GLU A 45 -6.11 16.51 -4.38
N ASN A 46 -7.07 15.57 -4.33
CA ASN A 46 -7.90 15.39 -3.14
C ASN A 46 -7.06 15.01 -1.91
N PHE A 47 -5.94 14.29 -2.10
CA PHE A 47 -5.02 13.91 -1.02
C PHE A 47 -4.20 15.09 -0.48
N ASP A 48 -4.21 16.26 -1.11
CA ASP A 48 -3.61 17.49 -0.56
C ASP A 48 -4.41 18.01 0.65
N ARG A 49 -5.67 17.59 0.78
CA ARG A 49 -6.55 17.96 1.90
C ARG A 49 -6.40 17.08 3.12
N VAL A 50 -5.48 16.10 3.11
CA VAL A 50 -5.26 15.15 4.21
C VAL A 50 -4.08 15.65 5.05
N PRO A 51 -4.31 16.27 6.23
CA PRO A 51 -3.24 16.89 7.01
C PRO A 51 -2.19 15.88 7.47
N ASP A 52 -2.62 14.66 7.83
CA ASP A 52 -1.74 13.57 8.26
C ASP A 52 -0.76 13.11 7.16
N LEU A 53 -1.03 13.45 5.90
CA LEU A 53 -0.13 13.16 4.79
C LEU A 53 0.83 14.30 4.48
N GLU A 54 0.57 15.53 4.93
CA GLU A 54 1.32 16.73 4.52
C GLU A 54 2.83 16.60 4.80
N PHE A 55 3.18 16.13 5.99
CA PHE A 55 4.58 15.94 6.42
C PHE A 55 5.03 14.48 6.36
N ASN A 56 4.25 13.60 5.72
CA ASN A 56 4.62 12.20 5.61
C ASN A 56 5.70 12.03 4.51
N PRO A 57 6.91 11.54 4.84
CA PRO A 57 8.01 11.45 3.87
C PRO A 57 7.71 10.54 2.67
N ILE A 58 6.80 9.57 2.84
CA ILE A 58 6.38 8.64 1.78
C ILE A 58 5.00 9.00 1.21
N ARG A 59 4.52 10.23 1.44
CA ARG A 59 3.25 10.73 0.92
C ARG A 59 3.07 10.42 -0.57
N SER A 60 4.07 10.76 -1.38
CA SER A 60 4.01 10.57 -2.83
C SER A 60 3.81 9.10 -3.21
N LYS A 61 4.46 8.17 -2.51
CA LYS A 61 4.32 6.73 -2.70
C LYS A 61 2.95 6.23 -2.28
N ILE A 62 2.43 6.70 -1.14
CA ILE A 62 1.08 6.37 -0.68
C ILE A 62 0.06 6.82 -1.72
N VAL A 63 0.12 8.10 -2.15
CA VAL A 63 -0.82 8.63 -3.15
C VAL A 63 -0.69 7.86 -4.46
N GLN A 64 0.51 7.64 -4.98
CA GLN A 64 0.72 6.87 -6.22
C GLN A 64 0.10 5.47 -6.14
N ALA A 65 0.22 4.78 -5.00
CA ALA A 65 -0.33 3.44 -4.82
C ALA A 65 -1.86 3.38 -4.99
N PHE A 66 -2.58 4.46 -4.67
CA PHE A 66 -4.03 4.55 -4.88
C PHE A 66 -4.41 4.64 -6.36
N PHE A 67 -3.50 5.11 -7.22
CA PHE A 67 -3.77 5.32 -8.64
C PHE A 67 -3.04 4.32 -9.55
N ASP A 68 -2.29 3.39 -8.96
CA ASP A 68 -1.61 2.33 -9.70
C ASP A 68 -2.60 1.22 -10.07
N LYS A 69 -2.76 0.95 -11.37
CA LYS A 69 -3.69 -0.06 -11.87
C LYS A 69 -3.38 -1.46 -11.36
N ARG A 70 -2.11 -1.76 -11.02
CA ARG A 70 -1.68 -3.05 -10.45
C ARG A 70 -2.29 -3.32 -9.07
N ASN A 71 -2.75 -2.26 -8.38
CA ASN A 71 -3.42 -2.35 -7.08
C ASN A 71 -4.95 -2.35 -7.20
N LEU A 72 -5.49 -2.14 -8.41
CA LEU A 72 -6.92 -2.10 -8.70
C LEU A 72 -7.39 -3.43 -9.30
N GLN A 73 -8.70 -3.57 -9.49
CA GLN A 73 -9.30 -4.74 -10.18
C GLN A 73 -9.04 -4.65 -11.70
N GLY A 74 -7.78 -4.79 -12.11
CA GLY A 74 -7.36 -4.79 -13.50
C GLY A 74 -5.89 -5.18 -13.65
N ALA A 75 -5.60 -6.25 -14.39
CA ALA A 75 -4.23 -6.75 -14.60
C ALA A 75 -3.48 -5.96 -15.69
N SER A 76 -3.49 -4.62 -15.61
CA SER A 76 -2.84 -3.74 -16.58
C SER A 76 -1.87 -2.80 -15.89
N GLU A 77 -0.77 -2.47 -16.56
CA GLU A 77 0.22 -1.52 -16.09
C GLU A 77 -0.22 -0.05 -16.27
N GLY A 78 0.40 0.83 -15.50
CA GLY A 78 0.21 2.28 -15.57
C GLY A 78 -0.74 2.83 -14.50
N PHE A 79 -1.07 4.10 -14.65
CA PHE A 79 -1.85 4.85 -13.66
C PHE A 79 -3.24 5.23 -14.17
N VAL A 80 -4.18 5.36 -13.25
CA VAL A 80 -5.47 6.03 -13.47
C VAL A 80 -5.41 7.45 -12.94
N ASP A 81 -6.21 8.35 -13.53
CA ASP A 81 -6.31 9.73 -13.06
C ASP A 81 -7.30 9.89 -11.89
N GLU A 82 -8.29 9.00 -11.84
CA GLU A 82 -9.32 8.99 -10.81
C GLU A 82 -9.65 7.56 -10.37
N ILE A 83 -10.10 7.41 -9.12
CA ILE A 83 -10.61 6.15 -8.57
C ILE A 83 -12.03 6.32 -8.04
N ASN A 84 -12.87 5.30 -8.21
CA ASN A 84 -14.22 5.28 -7.65
C ASN A 84 -14.24 4.67 -6.22
N PHE A 85 -15.43 4.50 -5.65
CA PHE A 85 -15.56 3.94 -4.30
C PHE A 85 -15.17 2.45 -4.20
N GLU A 86 -15.45 1.65 -5.22
CA GLU A 86 -15.05 0.23 -5.26
C GLU A 86 -13.52 0.08 -5.33
N ASP A 87 -12.87 0.90 -6.15
CA ASP A 87 -11.40 0.97 -6.24
C ASP A 87 -10.80 1.37 -4.89
N PHE A 88 -11.35 2.41 -4.26
CA PHE A 88 -10.95 2.85 -2.93
C PHE A 88 -11.07 1.71 -1.92
N LEU A 89 -12.21 1.01 -1.84
CA LEU A 89 -12.38 -0.13 -0.94
C LEU A 89 -11.40 -1.27 -1.25
N THR A 90 -11.14 -1.55 -2.53
CA THR A 90 -10.17 -2.56 -2.96
C THR A 90 -8.78 -2.25 -2.40
N ILE A 91 -8.32 -0.99 -2.51
CA ILE A 91 -7.04 -0.56 -1.94
C ILE A 91 -7.05 -0.64 -0.42
N MET A 92 -8.12 -0.17 0.23
CA MET A 92 -8.24 -0.20 1.69
C MET A 92 -8.27 -1.64 2.24
N SER A 93 -8.73 -2.62 1.46
CA SER A 93 -8.79 -4.02 1.86
C SER A 93 -7.41 -4.61 2.21
N ASN A 94 -6.33 -4.08 1.61
CA ASN A 94 -4.95 -4.48 1.90
C ASN A 94 -4.52 -4.11 3.33
N PHE A 95 -5.21 -3.16 3.98
CA PHE A 95 -4.91 -2.71 5.34
C PHE A 95 -5.86 -3.31 6.38
N ARG A 96 -6.66 -4.33 6.03
CA ARG A 96 -7.49 -5.03 7.02
C ARG A 96 -6.62 -5.71 8.09
N PRO A 97 -7.08 -5.74 9.36
CA PRO A 97 -6.43 -6.58 10.36
C PRO A 97 -6.61 -8.06 10.00
N ILE A 98 -5.75 -8.91 10.55
CA ILE A 98 -5.92 -10.37 10.47
C ILE A 98 -7.20 -10.74 11.21
N GLU A 99 -7.97 -11.66 10.64
CA GLU A 99 -9.12 -12.25 11.32
C GLU A 99 -8.66 -13.54 12.04
N LEU A 100 -9.06 -13.70 13.31
CA LEU A 100 -8.59 -14.80 14.18
C LEU A 100 -9.03 -16.20 13.72
N ASN A 101 -9.94 -16.28 12.76
CA ASN A 101 -10.55 -17.50 12.23
C ASN A 101 -10.02 -17.89 10.84
N MET A 102 -8.99 -17.22 10.32
CA MET A 102 -8.38 -17.57 9.04
C MET A 102 -7.60 -18.88 9.14
N ASP A 103 -7.74 -19.73 8.14
CA ASP A 103 -6.85 -20.89 7.98
C ASP A 103 -5.46 -20.46 7.46
N GLU A 104 -4.52 -21.41 7.45
CA GLU A 104 -3.13 -21.15 7.05
C GLU A 104 -3.01 -20.72 5.58
N GLU A 105 -3.84 -21.26 4.69
CA GLU A 105 -3.84 -20.89 3.26
C GLU A 105 -4.38 -19.46 3.05
N GLN A 106 -5.46 -19.11 3.76
CA GLN A 106 -6.05 -17.78 3.76
C GLN A 106 -5.06 -16.75 4.30
N LEU A 107 -4.39 -17.06 5.41
CA LEU A 107 -3.37 -16.20 5.99
C LEU A 107 -2.20 -15.99 5.02
N ALA A 108 -1.71 -17.06 4.38
CA ALA A 108 -0.64 -16.97 3.39
C ALA A 108 -1.04 -16.11 2.18
N ARG A 109 -2.27 -16.27 1.67
CA ARG A 109 -2.80 -15.43 0.57
C ARG A 109 -2.91 -13.97 0.99
N PHE A 110 -3.45 -13.71 2.17
CA PHE A 110 -3.61 -12.35 2.71
C PHE A 110 -2.26 -11.66 2.91
N ARG A 111 -1.29 -12.39 3.47
CA ARG A 111 0.10 -11.94 3.61
C ARG A 111 0.73 -11.63 2.26
N LYS A 112 0.59 -12.54 1.28
CA LYS A 112 1.11 -12.35 -0.09
C LYS A 112 0.50 -11.13 -0.76
N GLN A 113 -0.79 -10.88 -0.56
CA GLN A 113 -1.47 -9.70 -1.10
C GLN A 113 -0.92 -8.39 -0.51
N LYS A 114 -0.70 -8.33 0.81
CA LYS A 114 -0.08 -7.16 1.47
C LYS A 114 1.34 -6.90 0.99
N LEU A 115 2.15 -7.94 0.91
CA LEU A 115 3.52 -7.83 0.41
C LEU A 115 3.53 -7.39 -1.05
N LYS A 116 2.59 -7.86 -1.88
CA LYS A 116 2.45 -7.43 -3.27
C LYS A 116 2.11 -5.95 -3.38
N PHE A 117 1.18 -5.46 -2.55
CA PHE A 117 0.87 -4.04 -2.48
C PHE A 117 2.10 -3.20 -2.11
N LEU A 118 2.84 -3.61 -1.07
CA LEU A 118 4.08 -2.92 -0.68
C LEU A 118 5.13 -2.96 -1.78
N PHE A 119 5.29 -4.10 -2.45
CA PHE A 119 6.21 -4.25 -3.57
C PHE A 119 5.92 -3.22 -4.68
N HIS A 120 4.66 -3.08 -5.10
CA HIS A 120 4.25 -2.08 -6.08
C HIS A 120 4.48 -0.64 -5.62
N MET A 121 4.53 -0.36 -4.31
CA MET A 121 4.90 0.98 -3.81
C MET A 121 6.39 1.30 -4.02
N TYR A 122 7.26 0.28 -3.94
CA TYR A 122 8.69 0.43 -4.15
C TYR A 122 9.05 0.47 -5.65
N ASP A 123 8.55 -0.50 -6.42
CA ASP A 123 8.70 -0.64 -7.88
C ASP A 123 7.90 0.46 -8.61
N ALA A 124 8.57 1.56 -8.92
CA ALA A 124 7.98 2.78 -9.44
C ALA A 124 7.77 2.75 -10.95
N ASP A 125 8.62 2.03 -11.69
CA ASP A 125 8.56 1.93 -13.15
C ASP A 125 7.80 0.70 -13.65
N SER A 126 7.38 -0.18 -12.74
CA SER A 126 6.59 -1.37 -13.02
C SER A 126 7.34 -2.45 -13.80
N ASP A 127 8.67 -2.47 -13.72
CA ASP A 127 9.49 -3.48 -14.38
C ASP A 127 9.53 -4.83 -13.64
N GLY A 128 8.90 -4.90 -12.45
CA GLY A 128 8.79 -6.11 -11.65
C GLY A 128 10.01 -6.40 -10.77
N LYS A 129 10.94 -5.44 -10.62
CA LYS A 129 12.07 -5.50 -9.69
C LYS A 129 12.25 -4.17 -8.95
N ILE A 130 12.61 -4.23 -7.67
CA ILE A 130 13.00 -3.03 -6.92
C ILE A 130 14.50 -2.83 -7.13
N THR A 131 14.84 -1.86 -7.96
CA THR A 131 16.23 -1.51 -8.24
C THR A 131 16.87 -0.81 -7.03
N LEU A 132 18.21 -0.81 -6.98
CA LEU A 132 18.95 -0.06 -5.95
C LEU A 132 18.61 1.43 -5.98
N GLN A 133 18.37 1.98 -7.17
CA GLN A 133 18.04 3.41 -7.29
C GLN A 133 16.67 3.72 -6.70
N GLU A 134 15.66 2.89 -6.93
CA GLU A 134 14.33 3.05 -6.34
C GLU A 134 14.35 2.88 -4.83
N TYR A 135 15.07 1.86 -4.34
CA TYR A 135 15.22 1.65 -2.91
C TYR A 135 15.94 2.83 -2.23
N ARG A 136 17.06 3.31 -2.81
CA ARG A 136 17.76 4.52 -2.34
C ARG A 136 16.85 5.74 -2.27
N ASN A 137 16.02 5.95 -3.29
CA ASN A 137 15.10 7.08 -3.32
C ASN A 137 14.12 7.03 -2.14
N VAL A 138 13.57 5.85 -1.83
CA VAL A 138 12.64 5.69 -0.70
C VAL A 138 13.36 5.88 0.64
N VAL A 139 14.54 5.28 0.83
CA VAL A 139 15.34 5.42 2.06
C VAL A 139 15.73 6.88 2.30
N GLN A 140 16.18 7.60 1.26
CA GLN A 140 16.50 9.02 1.36
C GLN A 140 15.28 9.88 1.73
N GLN A 141 14.11 9.57 1.18
CA GLN A 141 12.87 10.26 1.55
C GLN A 141 12.55 10.02 3.03
N MET A 142 12.54 8.76 3.47
CA MET A 142 12.26 8.39 4.87
C MET A 142 13.22 9.05 5.86
N LEU A 143 14.51 9.17 5.51
CA LEU A 143 15.54 9.74 6.38
C LEU A 143 15.70 11.26 6.22
N SER A 144 15.02 11.90 5.26
CA SER A 144 15.16 13.33 4.97
C SER A 144 14.78 14.25 6.13
N GLY A 145 13.90 13.78 7.03
CA GLY A 145 13.51 14.51 8.24
C GLY A 145 14.51 14.41 9.39
N ASN A 146 15.57 13.60 9.27
CA ASN A 146 16.55 13.44 10.32
C ASN A 146 17.74 14.41 10.13
N PRO A 147 17.91 15.43 11.01
CA PRO A 147 18.97 16.42 10.86
C PRO A 147 20.38 15.86 11.11
N HIS A 148 20.50 14.64 11.63
CA HIS A 148 21.78 13.99 11.93
C HIS A 148 22.26 13.04 10.83
N LEU A 149 21.45 12.81 9.80
CA LEU A 149 21.79 11.94 8.69
C LEU A 149 21.90 12.74 7.40
N ASP A 150 23.07 12.67 6.78
CA ASP A 150 23.28 13.26 5.47
C ASP A 150 22.85 12.30 4.35
N LYS A 151 22.81 12.83 3.12
CA LYS A 151 22.41 12.05 1.95
C LYS A 151 23.38 10.91 1.65
N GLU A 152 24.65 11.05 2.03
CA GLU A 152 25.66 10.01 1.83
C GLU A 152 25.44 8.83 2.77
N SER A 153 25.20 9.08 4.06
CA SER A 153 24.85 8.03 5.03
C SER A 153 23.59 7.27 4.63
N ALA A 154 22.55 7.98 4.16
CA ALA A 154 21.33 7.34 3.66
C ALA A 154 21.59 6.44 2.44
N ARG A 155 22.52 6.81 1.56
CA ARG A 155 22.96 5.95 0.45
C ARG A 155 23.70 4.72 0.95
N SER A 156 24.64 4.89 1.86
CA SER A 156 25.39 3.76 2.44
C SER A 156 24.47 2.76 3.15
N ILE A 157 23.44 3.25 3.86
CA ILE A 157 22.42 2.39 4.48
C ILE A 157 21.65 1.61 3.39
N ALA A 158 21.20 2.29 2.34
CA ALA A 158 20.47 1.65 1.27
C ALA A 158 21.31 0.59 0.53
N ASP A 159 22.59 0.87 0.32
CA ASP A 159 23.54 -0.03 -0.34
C ASP A 159 23.82 -1.27 0.52
N GLY A 160 24.05 -1.07 1.82
CA GLY A 160 24.25 -2.15 2.78
C GLY A 160 23.06 -3.09 2.84
N ALA A 161 21.85 -2.53 2.96
CA ALA A 161 20.62 -3.33 3.01
C ALA A 161 20.33 -4.04 1.68
N MET A 162 20.64 -3.43 0.54
CA MET A 162 20.50 -4.10 -0.77
C MET A 162 21.49 -5.25 -0.93
N MET A 163 22.72 -5.10 -0.43
CA MET A 163 23.73 -6.17 -0.46
C MET A 163 23.33 -7.33 0.46
N GLU A 164 22.72 -7.04 1.62
CA GLU A 164 22.15 -8.06 2.50
C GLU A 164 21.00 -8.80 1.80
N ALA A 165 20.07 -8.07 1.18
CA ALA A 165 18.98 -8.66 0.39
C ALA A 165 19.49 -9.57 -0.73
N ALA A 166 20.49 -9.11 -1.50
CA ALA A 166 21.16 -9.90 -2.53
C ALA A 166 21.74 -11.21 -1.98
N SER A 167 22.41 -11.15 -0.82
CA SER A 167 23.01 -12.33 -0.19
C SER A 167 21.98 -13.37 0.26
N VAL A 168 20.82 -12.91 0.77
CA VAL A 168 19.69 -13.78 1.16
C VAL A 168 19.04 -14.45 -0.05
N CYS A 169 18.93 -13.72 -1.16
CA CYS A 169 18.12 -14.15 -2.29
C CYS A 169 18.87 -15.01 -3.31
N VAL A 170 20.13 -14.67 -3.59
CA VAL A 170 20.96 -15.28 -4.64
C VAL A 170 22.06 -16.18 -4.06
N GLY A 171 22.39 -16.06 -2.76
CA GLY A 171 23.49 -16.80 -2.16
C GLY A 171 24.85 -16.28 -2.63
N GLN A 172 25.77 -17.18 -3.02
CA GLN A 172 27.06 -16.79 -3.60
C GLN A 172 26.86 -16.27 -5.03
N MET A 173 27.06 -14.97 -5.22
CA MET A 173 27.11 -14.37 -6.56
C MET A 173 28.42 -14.75 -7.25
N GLU A 174 28.32 -15.10 -8.53
CA GLU A 174 29.50 -15.22 -9.37
C GLU A 174 30.19 -13.85 -9.53
N PRO A 175 31.52 -13.79 -9.73
CA PRO A 175 32.28 -12.54 -9.76
C PRO A 175 31.75 -11.47 -10.74
N ASP A 176 31.08 -11.89 -11.81
CA ASP A 176 30.53 -11.01 -12.85
C ASP A 176 29.00 -10.85 -12.76
N GLN A 177 28.35 -11.49 -11.79
CA GLN A 177 26.89 -11.43 -11.64
C GLN A 177 26.48 -10.13 -10.97
N VAL A 178 25.76 -9.29 -11.71
CA VAL A 178 25.18 -8.05 -11.19
C VAL A 178 23.80 -8.34 -10.63
N TYR A 179 23.55 -7.94 -9.37
CA TYR A 179 22.21 -7.98 -8.82
C TYR A 179 21.35 -6.88 -9.46
N GLU A 180 20.41 -7.28 -10.31
CA GLU A 180 19.58 -6.31 -11.04
C GLU A 180 18.54 -5.61 -10.15
N GLY A 181 18.17 -6.22 -9.03
CA GLY A 181 17.18 -5.69 -8.09
C GLY A 181 16.42 -6.81 -7.38
N ILE A 182 15.60 -6.43 -6.42
CA ILE A 182 14.78 -7.36 -5.63
C ILE A 182 13.53 -7.70 -6.43
N THR A 183 13.41 -8.96 -6.89
CA THR A 183 12.17 -9.45 -7.51
C THR A 183 11.07 -9.64 -6.47
N PHE A 184 9.82 -9.86 -6.88
CA PHE A 184 8.76 -10.15 -5.92
C PHE A 184 9.01 -11.43 -5.10
N ASP A 185 9.60 -12.47 -5.70
CA ASP A 185 9.95 -13.69 -4.98
C ASP A 185 11.08 -13.46 -3.96
N ASP A 186 12.05 -12.61 -4.31
CA ASP A 186 13.10 -12.16 -3.38
C ASP A 186 12.49 -11.35 -2.22
N PHE A 187 11.53 -10.48 -2.53
CA PHE A 187 10.80 -9.72 -1.52
C PHE A 187 10.07 -10.65 -0.55
N LEU A 188 9.43 -11.73 -1.02
CA LEU A 188 8.80 -12.72 -0.15
C LEU A 188 9.80 -13.38 0.80
N LYS A 189 11.00 -13.73 0.32
CA LYS A 189 12.07 -14.31 1.14
C LYS A 189 12.61 -13.33 2.18
N ILE A 190 12.87 -12.08 1.79
CA ILE A 190 13.39 -11.04 2.70
C ILE A 190 12.43 -10.79 3.86
N TRP A 191 11.12 -10.87 3.60
CA TRP A 191 10.09 -10.69 4.60
C TRP A 191 9.74 -11.98 5.35
N GLU A 192 10.35 -13.12 5.04
CA GLU A 192 10.11 -14.38 5.75
C GLU A 192 10.47 -14.23 7.24
N GLY A 193 9.56 -14.63 8.12
CA GLY A 193 9.71 -14.48 9.58
C GLY A 193 9.34 -13.10 10.16
N ILE A 194 8.95 -12.13 9.33
CA ILE A 194 8.38 -10.85 9.81
C ILE A 194 6.86 -10.88 9.68
N ASP A 195 6.11 -10.75 10.77
CA ASP A 195 4.64 -10.75 10.76
C ASP A 195 4.05 -9.43 10.21
N ILE A 196 4.18 -9.21 8.89
CA ILE A 196 3.74 -7.98 8.20
C ILE A 196 2.25 -7.72 8.39
N GLU A 197 1.46 -8.77 8.52
CA GLU A 197 0.04 -8.71 8.74
C GLU A 197 -0.36 -8.04 10.06
N THR A 198 0.52 -8.08 11.07
CA THR A 198 0.36 -7.35 12.34
C THR A 198 0.82 -5.89 12.25
N LYS A 199 1.69 -5.57 11.28
CA LYS A 199 2.27 -4.23 11.11
C LYS A 199 1.49 -3.36 10.12
N MET A 200 0.98 -3.94 9.05
CA MET A 200 0.27 -3.24 7.97
C MET A 200 -1.24 -3.38 8.17
N HIS A 201 -1.81 -2.71 9.18
CA HIS A 201 -3.25 -2.70 9.41
C HIS A 201 -3.77 -1.32 9.85
N VAL A 202 -5.02 -1.03 9.52
CA VAL A 202 -5.74 0.18 9.94
C VAL A 202 -7.02 -0.24 10.68
N ARG A 203 -7.34 0.46 11.78
CA ARG A 203 -8.56 0.21 12.55
C ARG A 203 -9.72 1.03 12.01
N PHE A 204 -10.50 0.44 11.11
CA PHE A 204 -11.59 1.12 10.41
C PHE A 204 -12.79 1.53 11.26
N LEU A 205 -12.93 0.97 12.47
CA LEU A 205 -14.02 1.29 13.41
C LEU A 205 -13.70 2.46 14.35
N THR A 206 -12.41 2.79 14.55
CA THR A 206 -11.96 3.85 15.47
C THR A 206 -11.38 5.07 14.75
N LEU A 207 -11.53 5.14 13.42
CA LEU A 207 -11.17 6.33 12.65
C LEU A 207 -12.23 7.42 12.87
N GLU A 208 -12.36 7.92 14.10
CA GLU A 208 -13.04 9.20 14.32
C GLU A 208 -12.36 10.24 13.42
N PRO A 209 -13.12 11.10 12.71
CA PRO A 209 -12.53 12.31 12.14
C PRO A 209 -11.87 13.00 13.31
N MET A 210 -10.54 13.19 13.26
CA MET A 210 -9.93 14.15 14.17
C MET A 210 -10.73 15.43 13.97
N ALA A 211 -11.51 15.78 15.00
CA ALA A 211 -12.31 16.97 14.97
C ALA A 211 -11.35 18.10 14.65
N PHE A 212 -11.59 18.82 13.55
CA PHE A 212 -10.88 20.04 13.25
C PHE A 212 -11.06 20.95 14.48
N CYS A 213 -10.03 21.05 15.31
CA CYS A 213 -9.94 22.12 16.29
C CYS A 213 -9.58 23.37 15.49
N TYR A 214 -10.57 24.28 15.41
CA TYR A 214 -10.46 25.62 14.85
C TYR A 214 -9.36 26.45 15.50
#